data_AF-A0A7S0LS11-F1
#
_entry.id   AF-A0A7S0LS11-F1
#
_cell.length_a   1.000
_cell.length_b   1.000
_cell.length_c   1.000
_cell.angle_alpha   90.00
_cell.angle_beta   90.00
_cell.angle_gamma   90.00
#
_symmetry.space_group_name_H-M   'P 1'
#
loop_
_entity.id
_entity.type
_entity.pdbx_description
1 polymer ?
#
loop_
_entity_poly.entity_id
_entity_poly.type
_entity_poly.pdbx_seq_one_letter_code
_entity_poly.pdbx_strand_id
1 'polypeptide(L)'
;QGVLSSLSFGGDDGGDDPFNAPNEWEEEKRRGLKPRLSDKGVPGIGSSSRRAQQTAKRAERERTAASAAAVGNKGDGDALELTAHSAKRRAGPVVLPLCASWWDEMQVAEGATSVRTAEASGRFKAQAAELYERELEAFAGSQSRRHGSDARFVNKLASKGTIKDRVAALTVQAHESAFHALPCIAHLITMAERPARDVKLLAVDALTELFLTRLLPPHRQLVQFERAAFSTKPTERELLQAHYEDALKAAYAQLATVVIRGTSDNVLHTKQRMLSSLCGMLSGKPELERMLLPALVNKLGDPD
;
A
#
# COMPACT_ATOMS: atom_id res chain seq x y z
N GLN A 1 -71.49 -2.09 14.23
CA GLN A 1 -72.07 -1.87 15.58
C GLN A 1 -70.85 -1.84 16.50
N GLY A 2 -70.53 -0.76 17.23
CA GLY A 2 -71.37 0.01 18.15
C GLY A 2 -71.01 -0.43 19.58
N VAL A 3 -70.83 0.41 20.59
CA VAL A 3 -71.13 1.85 20.73
C VAL A 3 -70.04 2.56 21.59
N LEU A 4 -69.98 3.88 21.46
CA LEU A 4 -69.27 4.88 22.27
C LEU A 4 -69.15 4.55 23.78
N SER A 5 -68.09 5.06 24.43
CA SER A 5 -68.25 6.15 25.41
C SER A 5 -66.91 6.83 25.75
N SER A 6 -66.95 8.15 25.89
CA SER A 6 -65.83 8.99 26.34
C SER A 6 -65.92 9.27 27.85
N LEU A 7 -64.78 9.36 28.52
CA LEU A 7 -64.67 9.91 29.87
C LEU A 7 -63.45 10.85 29.94
N SER A 8 -63.71 12.13 30.08
CA SER A 8 -62.68 13.11 30.41
C SER A 8 -62.41 13.07 31.92
N PHE A 9 -61.14 13.17 32.31
CA PHE A 9 -60.79 13.71 33.62
C PHE A 9 -59.56 14.61 33.47
N GLY A 10 -59.61 15.79 34.09
CA GLY A 10 -58.48 16.71 34.14
C GLY A 10 -57.64 16.45 35.39
N GLY A 11 -56.35 16.76 35.31
CA GLY A 11 -55.41 16.62 36.42
C GLY A 11 -54.15 17.41 36.10
N ASP A 12 -54.11 18.65 36.58
CA ASP A 12 -52.91 19.46 36.62
C ASP A 12 -52.09 19.03 37.83
N ASP A 13 -50.82 18.67 37.63
CA ASP A 13 -49.85 18.55 38.72
C ASP A 13 -48.42 18.75 38.17
N GLY A 14 -47.77 19.84 38.61
CA GLY A 14 -46.50 20.29 38.07
C GLY A 14 -45.31 19.65 38.78
N GLY A 15 -44.87 18.49 38.28
CA GLY A 15 -43.62 17.88 38.74
C GLY A 15 -42.38 18.59 38.19
N ASP A 16 -41.61 19.26 39.05
CA ASP A 16 -40.32 19.87 38.67
C ASP A 16 -39.29 18.81 38.25
N ASP A 17 -38.95 18.75 36.96
CA ASP A 17 -37.88 17.88 36.43
C ASP A 17 -36.49 18.36 36.91
N PRO A 18 -35.79 17.63 37.82
CA PRO A 18 -34.55 18.11 38.44
C PRO A 18 -33.34 18.10 37.49
N PHE A 19 -33.54 17.70 36.23
CA PHE A 19 -32.52 17.70 35.17
C PHE A 19 -32.69 18.85 34.15
N ASN A 20 -33.72 19.68 34.26
CA ASN A 20 -34.00 20.78 33.32
C ASN A 20 -33.86 22.18 33.94
N ALA A 21 -32.94 22.34 34.90
CA ALA A 21 -32.61 23.63 35.49
C ALA A 21 -31.90 24.54 34.45
N PRO A 22 -32.36 25.79 34.21
CA PRO A 22 -31.69 26.72 33.31
C PRO A 22 -30.28 27.09 33.82
N ASN A 23 -29.30 27.11 32.92
CA ASN A 23 -27.92 27.48 33.27
C ASN A 23 -27.76 29.00 33.37
N GLU A 24 -27.01 29.48 34.37
CA GLU A 24 -26.90 30.90 34.73
C GLU A 24 -26.52 31.83 33.55
N TRP A 25 -25.71 31.34 32.60
CA TRP A 25 -25.29 32.08 31.40
C TRP A 25 -26.42 32.40 30.41
N GLU A 26 -27.57 31.72 30.50
CA GLU A 26 -28.77 32.02 29.72
C GLU A 26 -29.63 33.12 30.36
N GLU A 27 -29.68 33.19 31.70
CA GLU A 27 -30.33 34.29 32.42
C GLU A 27 -29.61 35.62 32.19
N GLU A 28 -28.27 35.60 32.21
CA GLU A 28 -27.43 36.79 32.05
C GLU A 28 -27.69 37.48 30.70
N LYS A 29 -27.98 36.70 29.64
CA LYS A 29 -28.40 37.22 28.32
C LYS A 29 -29.83 37.78 28.31
N ARG A 30 -30.74 37.28 29.16
CA ARG A 30 -32.12 37.76 29.26
C ARG A 30 -32.25 39.07 30.05
N ARG A 31 -31.37 39.32 31.03
CA ARG A 31 -31.37 40.56 31.83
C ARG A 31 -30.84 41.80 31.07
N GLY A 32 -30.31 41.65 29.86
CA GLY A 32 -29.60 42.68 29.09
C GLY A 32 -30.42 43.62 28.20
N LEU A 33 -31.62 44.09 28.60
CA LEU A 33 -32.40 45.09 27.85
C LEU A 33 -32.33 46.51 28.45
N LYS A 34 -32.26 47.52 27.58
CA LYS A 34 -31.78 48.89 27.86
C LYS A 34 -32.74 49.81 28.65
N PRO A 35 -32.22 50.76 29.46
CA PRO A 35 -32.88 52.02 29.78
C PRO A 35 -32.43 53.21 28.88
N ARG A 36 -32.90 54.42 29.20
CA ARG A 36 -32.76 55.71 28.48
C ARG A 36 -32.45 56.87 29.45
N LEU A 37 -32.04 58.09 29.04
CA LEU A 37 -31.77 58.59 27.68
C LEU A 37 -30.23 58.56 27.39
N SER A 38 -29.42 59.62 27.25
CA SER A 38 -29.56 61.10 27.24
C SER A 38 -28.61 61.75 26.21
N ASP A 39 -28.64 63.08 26.06
CA ASP A 39 -28.08 63.84 24.93
C ASP A 39 -26.67 64.43 25.15
N LYS A 40 -25.78 64.34 24.13
CA LYS A 40 -24.97 65.43 23.53
C LYS A 40 -23.87 64.97 22.55
N GLY A 41 -23.94 65.44 21.29
CA GLY A 41 -22.76 65.96 20.57
C GLY A 41 -22.03 65.13 19.48
N VAL A 42 -22.22 65.53 18.21
CA VAL A 42 -21.24 65.49 17.07
C VAL A 42 -20.76 64.09 16.55
N PRO A 43 -20.07 63.93 15.39
CA PRO A 43 -20.64 63.07 14.34
C PRO A 43 -19.77 61.91 13.79
N GLY A 44 -20.45 60.82 13.43
CA GLY A 44 -20.28 60.12 12.15
C GLY A 44 -18.95 59.44 11.79
N ILE A 45 -18.76 58.18 12.21
CA ILE A 45 -17.98 57.18 11.47
C ILE A 45 -18.82 55.90 11.34
N GLY A 46 -18.92 55.33 10.12
CA GLY A 46 -19.73 54.15 9.84
C GLY A 46 -19.14 52.86 10.42
N SER A 47 -19.94 52.09 11.16
CA SER A 47 -19.50 50.84 11.78
C SER A 47 -19.44 49.68 10.76
N SER A 48 -18.22 49.29 10.39
CA SER A 48 -18.00 48.10 9.55
C SER A 48 -18.56 46.85 10.24
N SER A 49 -19.52 46.18 9.58
CA SER A 49 -20.27 45.09 10.18
C SER A 49 -19.38 43.91 10.58
N ARG A 50 -19.66 43.28 11.73
CA ARG A 50 -18.97 42.07 12.22
C ARG A 50 -18.94 40.95 11.17
N ARG A 51 -19.93 40.90 10.27
CA ARG A 51 -20.00 39.94 9.15
C ARG A 51 -18.84 40.12 8.16
N ALA A 52 -18.41 41.35 7.89
CA ALA A 52 -17.26 41.65 7.03
C ALA A 52 -15.91 41.29 7.70
N GLN A 53 -15.81 41.49 9.02
CA GLN A 53 -14.64 41.08 9.79
C GLN A 53 -14.52 39.54 9.87
N GLN A 54 -15.64 38.82 9.93
CA GLN A 54 -15.69 37.36 9.87
C GLN A 54 -15.33 36.81 8.48
N THR A 55 -15.83 37.40 7.38
CA THR A 55 -15.44 36.96 6.03
C THR A 55 -13.97 37.24 5.74
N ALA A 56 -13.42 38.37 6.19
CA ALA A 56 -11.99 38.66 6.10
C ALA A 56 -11.13 37.61 6.81
N LYS A 57 -11.41 37.31 8.09
CA LYS A 57 -10.69 36.27 8.85
C LYS A 57 -10.86 34.86 8.27
N ARG A 58 -11.96 34.57 7.57
CA ARG A 58 -12.14 33.31 6.85
C ARG A 58 -11.26 33.25 5.60
N ALA A 59 -11.27 34.28 4.76
CA ALA A 59 -10.45 34.35 3.55
C ALA A 59 -8.94 34.33 3.87
N GLU A 60 -8.54 34.94 5.00
CA GLU A 60 -7.16 34.88 5.50
C GLU A 60 -6.76 33.45 5.93
N ARG A 61 -7.63 32.73 6.64
CA ARG A 61 -7.42 31.30 6.98
C ARG A 61 -7.40 30.38 5.77
N GLU A 62 -8.23 30.64 4.76
CA GLU A 62 -8.24 29.89 3.50
C GLU A 62 -6.94 30.14 2.70
N ARG A 63 -6.38 31.36 2.76
CA ARG A 63 -5.06 31.70 2.19
C ARG A 63 -3.89 31.08 2.95
N THR A 64 -3.89 31.06 4.29
CA THR A 64 -2.82 30.40 5.05
C THR A 64 -2.88 28.87 4.93
N ALA A 65 -4.07 28.28 4.81
CA ALA A 65 -4.23 26.86 4.46
C ALA A 65 -3.69 26.54 3.05
N ALA A 66 -3.97 27.39 2.05
CA ALA A 66 -3.41 27.23 0.70
C ALA A 66 -1.87 27.40 0.68
N SER A 67 -1.33 28.32 1.47
CA SER A 67 0.12 28.49 1.65
C SER A 67 0.78 27.27 2.30
N ALA A 68 0.17 26.73 3.38
CA ALA A 68 0.65 25.52 4.03
C ALA A 68 0.65 24.29 3.10
N ALA A 69 -0.35 24.18 2.22
CA ALA A 69 -0.39 23.13 1.19
C ALA A 69 0.70 23.28 0.11
N ALA A 70 1.21 24.49 -0.14
CA ALA A 70 2.21 24.76 -1.18
C ALA A 70 3.66 24.48 -0.76
N VAL A 71 3.95 24.41 0.55
CA VAL A 71 5.30 24.20 1.10
C VAL A 71 5.54 22.72 1.48
N GLY A 72 4.56 21.85 1.25
CA GLY A 72 4.43 20.54 1.89
C GLY A 72 4.70 19.28 1.06
N ASN A 73 5.24 19.35 -0.17
CA ASN A 73 5.77 18.13 -0.82
C ASN A 73 6.83 18.39 -1.89
N LYS A 74 8.04 17.86 -1.70
CA LYS A 74 9.08 17.69 -2.74
C LYS A 74 9.85 16.40 -2.47
N GLY A 75 9.26 15.29 -2.91
CA GLY A 75 9.79 13.94 -2.71
C GLY A 75 8.92 12.90 -3.41
N ASP A 76 9.29 12.60 -4.65
CA ASP A 76 9.13 11.30 -5.31
C ASP A 76 7.74 10.65 -5.17
N GLY A 77 6.75 11.30 -5.79
CA GLY A 77 5.50 10.66 -6.18
C GLY A 77 5.71 9.71 -7.35
N ASP A 78 6.38 8.59 -7.11
CA ASP A 78 6.46 7.48 -8.06
C ASP A 78 5.05 6.89 -8.21
N ALA A 79 4.36 7.35 -9.26
CA ALA A 79 2.99 6.97 -9.53
C ALA A 79 2.96 5.70 -10.35
N LEU A 80 2.26 4.68 -9.85
CA LEU A 80 1.85 3.50 -10.62
C LEU A 80 0.75 3.85 -11.66
N GLU A 81 0.99 4.90 -12.45
CA GLU A 81 0.37 5.08 -13.76
C GLU A 81 1.30 4.44 -14.78
N LEU A 82 0.95 3.23 -15.25
CA LEU A 82 1.50 2.73 -16.53
C LEU A 82 1.06 3.74 -17.59
N THR A 83 1.99 4.58 -18.04
CA THR A 83 1.71 5.69 -18.95
C THR A 83 1.42 5.15 -20.34
N ALA A 84 0.14 4.90 -20.61
CA ALA A 84 -0.37 4.19 -21.80
C ALA A 84 -0.15 4.94 -23.13
N HIS A 85 1.10 5.02 -23.56
CA HIS A 85 1.59 5.66 -24.78
C HIS A 85 2.19 4.67 -25.78
N SER A 86 1.67 3.43 -25.80
CA SER A 86 1.77 2.53 -26.95
C SER A 86 0.38 2.33 -27.56
N ALA A 87 0.31 2.11 -28.88
CA ALA A 87 -0.95 2.05 -29.60
C ALA A 87 -1.81 0.86 -29.11
N LYS A 88 -3.12 1.07 -28.94
CA LYS A 88 -4.11 0.09 -28.42
C LYS A 88 -4.22 -1.20 -29.24
N ARG A 89 -3.20 -2.06 -29.16
CA ARG A 89 -3.35 -3.50 -29.35
C ARG A 89 -4.30 -3.98 -28.27
N ARG A 90 -5.28 -4.82 -28.63
CA ARG A 90 -6.19 -5.39 -27.63
C ARG A 90 -5.36 -6.29 -26.71
N ALA A 91 -5.31 -5.94 -25.43
CA ALA A 91 -4.70 -6.80 -24.41
C ALA A 91 -5.31 -8.21 -24.52
N GLY A 92 -4.44 -9.22 -24.44
CA GLY A 92 -4.82 -10.61 -24.70
C GLY A 92 -5.74 -11.20 -23.63
N PRO A 93 -6.17 -12.46 -23.78
CA PRO A 93 -6.47 -13.27 -22.61
C PRO A 93 -5.21 -13.35 -21.74
N VAL A 94 -5.38 -13.27 -20.42
CA VAL A 94 -4.31 -13.49 -19.44
C VAL A 94 -3.79 -14.93 -19.62
N VAL A 95 -2.49 -15.08 -19.85
CA VAL A 95 -1.81 -16.35 -20.18
C VAL A 95 -1.40 -17.13 -18.94
N LEU A 96 -1.07 -16.44 -17.85
CA LEU A 96 -0.68 -16.96 -16.55
C LEU A 96 -1.90 -16.96 -15.61
N PRO A 97 -2.32 -18.12 -15.09
CA PRO A 97 -3.49 -18.17 -14.22
C PRO A 97 -3.19 -17.56 -12.85
N LEU A 98 -4.28 -17.23 -12.13
CA LEU A 98 -4.25 -16.54 -10.85
C LEU A 98 -4.02 -17.52 -9.68
N CYS A 99 -3.16 -18.51 -9.87
CA CYS A 99 -2.90 -19.58 -8.92
C CYS A 99 -2.01 -19.09 -7.75
N ALA A 100 -2.23 -19.68 -6.58
CA ALA A 100 -1.41 -19.43 -5.40
C ALA A 100 -0.08 -20.22 -5.44
N SER A 101 -0.06 -21.37 -6.13
CA SER A 101 1.07 -22.29 -6.23
C SER A 101 1.58 -22.37 -7.67
N TRP A 102 2.07 -21.24 -8.18
CA TRP A 102 2.59 -21.07 -9.54
C TRP A 102 3.65 -22.11 -9.96
N TRP A 103 4.35 -22.70 -8.99
CA TRP A 103 5.34 -23.75 -9.18
C TRP A 103 4.75 -25.12 -9.56
N ASP A 104 3.50 -25.43 -9.18
CA ASP A 104 2.83 -26.69 -9.53
C ASP A 104 2.50 -26.75 -11.05
N GLU A 105 2.39 -25.57 -11.67
CA GLU A 105 2.11 -25.42 -13.10
C GLU A 105 3.37 -25.28 -13.96
N MET A 106 4.56 -25.26 -13.37
CA MET A 106 5.80 -25.15 -14.11
C MET A 106 6.13 -26.50 -14.75
N GLN A 107 5.71 -26.65 -16.00
CA GLN A 107 6.06 -27.82 -16.81
C GLN A 107 7.56 -27.78 -17.09
N VAL A 108 8.32 -28.67 -16.44
CA VAL A 108 9.72 -28.92 -16.81
C VAL A 108 9.69 -29.66 -18.13
N ALA A 109 10.05 -28.98 -19.21
CA ALA A 109 10.03 -29.55 -20.55
C ALA A 109 10.96 -30.77 -20.65
N GLU A 110 10.39 -31.95 -20.86
CA GLU A 110 11.17 -33.19 -21.02
C GLU A 110 12.10 -33.09 -22.24
N GLY A 111 13.37 -33.48 -22.06
CA GLY A 111 14.42 -33.33 -23.07
C GLY A 111 15.00 -31.92 -23.22
N ALA A 112 14.62 -30.96 -22.39
CA ALA A 112 15.19 -29.61 -22.42
C ALA A 112 16.70 -29.61 -22.14
N THR A 113 17.47 -28.91 -22.99
CA THR A 113 18.93 -28.82 -22.91
C THR A 113 19.36 -27.47 -22.36
N SER A 114 20.12 -27.47 -21.26
CA SER A 114 20.61 -26.24 -20.59
C SER A 114 21.71 -25.51 -21.34
N VAL A 115 22.41 -26.16 -22.28
CA VAL A 115 23.51 -25.58 -23.06
C VAL A 115 22.95 -24.78 -24.24
N ARG A 116 22.78 -23.47 -24.07
CA ARG A 116 22.46 -22.51 -25.16
C ARG A 116 23.48 -21.38 -25.19
N THR A 117 23.67 -20.75 -26.36
CA THR A 117 24.59 -19.62 -26.50
C THR A 117 24.06 -18.38 -25.77
N ALA A 118 24.95 -17.56 -25.21
CA ALA A 118 24.59 -16.37 -24.45
C ALA A 118 23.71 -15.39 -25.26
N GLU A 119 23.98 -15.24 -26.57
CA GLU A 119 23.16 -14.43 -27.47
C GLU A 119 21.71 -14.94 -27.57
N ALA A 120 21.51 -16.26 -27.67
CA ALA A 120 20.18 -16.83 -27.75
C ALA A 120 19.41 -16.58 -26.45
N SER A 121 20.05 -16.84 -25.30
CA SER A 121 19.48 -16.55 -23.98
C SER A 121 19.15 -15.06 -23.81
N GLY A 122 19.99 -14.15 -24.31
CA GLY A 122 19.71 -12.71 -24.32
C GLY A 122 18.47 -12.33 -25.14
N ARG A 123 18.32 -12.88 -26.35
CA ARG A 123 17.14 -12.66 -27.21
C ARG A 123 15.86 -13.18 -26.55
N PHE A 124 15.91 -14.39 -25.97
CA PHE A 124 14.77 -14.96 -25.23
C PHE A 124 14.44 -14.17 -23.95
N LYS A 125 15.43 -13.61 -23.25
CA LYS A 125 15.18 -12.78 -22.05
C LYS A 125 14.48 -11.45 -22.40
N ALA A 126 14.87 -10.82 -23.52
CA ALA A 126 14.20 -9.63 -24.04
C ALA A 126 12.75 -9.93 -24.49
N GLN A 127 12.54 -11.02 -25.25
CA GLN A 127 11.21 -11.47 -25.66
C GLN A 127 10.31 -11.78 -24.45
N ALA A 128 10.85 -12.43 -23.42
CA ALA A 128 10.09 -12.77 -22.22
C ALA A 128 9.69 -11.52 -21.40
N ALA A 129 10.49 -10.46 -21.42
CA ALA A 129 10.14 -9.18 -20.79
C ALA A 129 8.98 -8.49 -21.54
N GLU A 130 9.03 -8.39 -22.87
CA GLU A 130 7.92 -7.82 -23.68
C GLU A 130 6.61 -8.60 -23.48
N LEU A 131 6.70 -9.95 -23.42
CA LEU A 131 5.54 -10.80 -23.10
C LEU A 131 5.00 -10.53 -21.68
N TYR A 132 5.89 -10.32 -20.69
CA TYR A 132 5.49 -10.10 -19.30
C TYR A 132 4.87 -8.70 -19.06
N GLU A 133 5.38 -7.66 -19.71
CA GLU A 133 4.76 -6.33 -19.70
C GLU A 133 3.33 -6.37 -20.28
N ARG A 134 3.16 -7.06 -21.42
CA ARG A 134 1.85 -7.26 -22.05
C ARG A 134 0.89 -8.09 -21.18
N GLU A 135 1.40 -9.05 -20.42
CA GLU A 135 0.63 -9.85 -19.48
C GLU A 135 0.17 -9.02 -18.28
N LEU A 136 1.02 -8.14 -17.75
CA LEU A 136 0.64 -7.17 -16.71
C LEU A 136 -0.47 -6.21 -17.18
N GLU A 137 -0.42 -5.72 -18.43
CA GLU A 137 -1.51 -4.92 -19.00
C GLU A 137 -2.83 -5.72 -19.10
N ALA A 138 -2.76 -6.99 -19.51
CA ALA A 138 -3.91 -7.88 -19.61
C ALA A 138 -4.52 -8.19 -18.23
N PHE A 139 -3.68 -8.41 -17.22
CA PHE A 139 -4.10 -8.58 -15.83
C PHE A 139 -4.74 -7.31 -15.27
N ALA A 140 -4.11 -6.15 -15.38
CA ALA A 140 -4.65 -4.87 -14.91
C ALA A 140 -6.00 -4.52 -15.59
N GLY A 141 -6.11 -4.75 -16.90
CA GLY A 141 -7.35 -4.59 -17.65
C GLY A 141 -8.45 -5.57 -17.25
N SER A 142 -8.08 -6.77 -16.78
CA SER A 142 -9.01 -7.78 -16.27
C SER A 142 -9.45 -7.49 -14.83
N GLN A 143 -8.53 -7.02 -13.98
CA GLN A 143 -8.77 -6.61 -12.60
C GLN A 143 -9.76 -5.44 -12.52
N SER A 144 -9.53 -4.40 -13.33
CA SER A 144 -10.42 -3.24 -13.43
C SER A 144 -11.86 -3.62 -13.84
N ARG A 145 -12.03 -4.71 -14.61
CA ARG A 145 -13.35 -5.26 -14.97
C ARG A 145 -13.99 -6.13 -13.89
N ARG A 146 -13.21 -6.92 -13.15
CA ARG A 146 -13.72 -7.84 -12.10
C ARG A 146 -14.02 -7.11 -10.79
N HIS A 147 -13.09 -6.28 -10.33
CA HIS A 147 -13.11 -5.68 -9.00
C HIS A 147 -13.31 -4.15 -9.01
N GLY A 148 -13.50 -3.53 -10.19
CA GLY A 148 -14.20 -2.24 -10.36
C GLY A 148 -13.91 -1.14 -9.32
N SER A 149 -14.82 -0.95 -8.36
CA SER A 149 -14.69 0.00 -7.25
C SER A 149 -13.50 -0.31 -6.34
N ASP A 150 -13.33 -1.58 -6.03
CA ASP A 150 -12.48 -2.08 -4.95
C ASP A 150 -11.03 -2.12 -5.43
N ALA A 151 -10.80 -2.56 -6.67
CA ALA A 151 -9.50 -2.43 -7.34
C ALA A 151 -9.05 -0.95 -7.39
N ARG A 152 -9.96 -0.01 -7.68
CA ARG A 152 -9.66 1.44 -7.65
C ARG A 152 -9.40 1.96 -6.23
N PHE A 153 -10.09 1.44 -5.22
CA PHE A 153 -9.86 1.77 -3.83
C PHE A 153 -8.49 1.28 -3.35
N VAL A 154 -8.14 0.01 -3.59
CA VAL A 154 -6.84 -0.60 -3.26
C VAL A 154 -5.70 0.14 -3.97
N ASN A 155 -5.83 0.47 -5.26
CA ASN A 155 -4.82 1.27 -5.99
C ASN A 155 -4.69 2.70 -5.42
N LYS A 156 -5.79 3.35 -5.03
CA LYS A 156 -5.76 4.64 -4.34
C LYS A 156 -5.08 4.54 -2.97
N LEU A 157 -5.22 3.41 -2.28
CA LEU A 157 -4.63 3.15 -0.98
C LEU A 157 -3.12 2.88 -1.10
N ALA A 158 -2.70 2.07 -2.06
CA ALA A 158 -1.28 1.81 -2.39
C ALA A 158 -0.51 3.05 -2.84
N SER A 159 -1.17 4.01 -3.49
CA SER A 159 -0.54 5.25 -3.98
C SER A 159 -0.61 6.43 -2.98
N LYS A 160 -1.74 6.60 -2.27
CA LYS A 160 -2.04 7.80 -1.47
C LYS A 160 -2.44 7.54 -0.01
N GLY A 161 -2.52 6.28 0.43
CA GLY A 161 -2.75 5.92 1.83
C GLY A 161 -1.56 6.23 2.75
N THR A 162 -1.71 5.95 4.05
CA THR A 162 -0.58 5.95 4.99
C THR A 162 0.35 4.78 4.69
N ILE A 163 1.57 4.79 5.23
CA ILE A 163 2.55 3.71 5.01
C ILE A 163 1.96 2.32 5.34
N LYS A 164 1.17 2.21 6.42
CA LYS A 164 0.54 0.94 6.81
C LYS A 164 -0.49 0.48 5.77
N ASP A 165 -1.34 1.40 5.32
CA ASP A 165 -2.37 1.10 4.33
C ASP A 165 -1.75 0.77 2.95
N ARG A 166 -0.62 1.39 2.60
CA ARG A 166 0.14 1.07 1.38
C ARG A 166 0.70 -0.35 1.42
N VAL A 167 1.39 -0.73 2.50
CA VAL A 167 1.92 -2.10 2.65
C VAL A 167 0.79 -3.13 2.61
N ALA A 168 -0.32 -2.88 3.32
CA ALA A 168 -1.49 -3.75 3.27
C ALA A 168 -2.08 -3.87 1.86
N ALA A 169 -2.26 -2.75 1.14
CA ALA A 169 -2.78 -2.74 -0.22
C ALA A 169 -1.85 -3.45 -1.23
N LEU A 170 -0.53 -3.33 -1.09
CA LEU A 170 0.45 -4.02 -1.93
C LEU A 170 0.48 -5.53 -1.63
N THR A 171 0.38 -5.92 -0.35
CA THR A 171 0.34 -7.34 0.06
C THR A 171 -0.95 -8.03 -0.42
N VAL A 172 -2.10 -7.37 -0.34
CA VAL A 172 -3.37 -7.89 -0.89
C VAL A 172 -3.26 -8.13 -2.39
N GLN A 173 -2.77 -7.17 -3.18
CA GLN A 173 -2.57 -7.34 -4.62
C GLN A 173 -1.60 -8.49 -4.95
N ALA A 174 -0.52 -8.64 -4.17
CA ALA A 174 0.41 -9.76 -4.33
C ALA A 174 -0.20 -11.13 -3.93
N HIS A 175 -1.20 -11.15 -3.05
CA HIS A 175 -1.93 -12.37 -2.67
C HIS A 175 -3.00 -12.80 -3.69
N GLU A 176 -3.48 -11.90 -4.55
CA GLU A 176 -4.45 -12.20 -5.62
C GLU A 176 -3.85 -13.01 -6.78
N SER A 177 -2.55 -12.83 -7.09
CA SER A 177 -1.84 -13.68 -8.06
C SER A 177 -0.32 -13.57 -7.89
N ALA A 178 0.36 -14.70 -7.69
CA ALA A 178 1.81 -14.72 -7.51
C ALA A 178 2.56 -14.18 -8.75
N PHE A 179 2.18 -14.63 -9.95
CA PHE A 179 2.84 -14.22 -11.21
C PHE A 179 2.88 -12.70 -11.42
N HIS A 180 1.78 -11.99 -11.17
CA HIS A 180 1.71 -10.53 -11.37
C HIS A 180 2.18 -9.72 -10.15
N ALA A 181 2.72 -10.36 -9.11
CA ALA A 181 3.11 -9.69 -7.88
C ALA A 181 4.41 -8.85 -8.01
N LEU A 182 5.24 -9.05 -9.04
CA LEU A 182 6.55 -8.40 -9.14
C LEU A 182 6.54 -6.87 -9.00
N PRO A 183 5.60 -6.10 -9.59
CA PRO A 183 5.53 -4.64 -9.37
C PRO A 183 5.19 -4.27 -7.91
N CYS A 184 4.38 -5.08 -7.23
CA CYS A 184 4.05 -4.87 -5.82
C CYS A 184 5.26 -5.17 -4.91
N ILE A 185 5.99 -6.25 -5.22
CA ILE A 185 7.23 -6.64 -4.53
C ILE A 185 8.31 -5.55 -4.73
N ALA A 186 8.47 -5.03 -5.95
CA ALA A 186 9.41 -3.94 -6.24
C ALA A 186 9.10 -2.67 -5.43
N HIS A 187 7.82 -2.26 -5.37
CA HIS A 187 7.41 -1.11 -4.55
C HIS A 187 7.62 -1.37 -3.04
N LEU A 188 7.35 -2.58 -2.55
CA LEU A 188 7.67 -2.95 -1.16
C LEU A 188 9.19 -2.91 -0.89
N ILE A 189 10.04 -3.29 -1.85
CA ILE A 189 11.50 -3.19 -1.73
C ILE A 189 11.94 -1.72 -1.69
N THR A 190 11.43 -0.84 -2.57
CA THR A 190 11.75 0.61 -2.51
C THR A 190 11.16 1.31 -1.27
N MET A 191 10.21 0.69 -0.57
CA MET A 191 9.81 1.08 0.79
C MET A 191 10.77 0.55 1.86
N ALA A 192 11.25 -0.69 1.72
CA ALA A 192 12.21 -1.31 2.64
C ALA A 192 13.59 -0.64 2.62
N GLU A 193 14.04 -0.10 1.48
CA GLU A 193 15.31 0.62 1.37
C GLU A 193 15.32 2.00 2.07
N ARG A 194 14.16 2.57 2.38
CA ARG A 194 14.04 3.94 2.93
C ARG A 194 14.76 4.07 4.29
N PRO A 195 15.28 5.27 4.63
CA PRO A 195 15.97 5.49 5.91
C PRO A 195 15.03 5.43 7.13
N ALA A 196 13.72 5.60 6.94
CA ALA A 196 12.75 5.57 8.03
C ALA A 196 12.55 4.13 8.56
N ARG A 197 13.05 3.87 9.78
CA ARG A 197 13.10 2.52 10.39
C ARG A 197 11.74 1.82 10.45
N ASP A 198 10.68 2.52 10.86
CA ASP A 198 9.34 1.92 10.98
C ASP A 198 8.76 1.50 9.63
N VAL A 199 9.03 2.29 8.58
CA VAL A 199 8.65 1.98 7.19
C VAL A 199 9.41 0.75 6.70
N LYS A 200 10.73 0.73 6.96
CA LYS A 200 11.61 -0.37 6.60
C LYS A 200 11.23 -1.68 7.26
N LEU A 201 11.02 -1.68 8.58
CA LEU A 201 10.67 -2.89 9.33
C LEU A 201 9.29 -3.42 8.89
N LEU A 202 8.29 -2.55 8.70
CA LEU A 202 6.99 -2.97 8.21
C LEU A 202 7.05 -3.56 6.79
N ALA A 203 7.85 -2.97 5.90
CA ALA A 203 8.03 -3.48 4.53
C ALA A 203 8.83 -4.80 4.50
N VAL A 204 9.86 -4.95 5.34
CA VAL A 204 10.62 -6.21 5.48
C VAL A 204 9.74 -7.32 6.05
N ASP A 205 8.98 -7.06 7.12
CA ASP A 205 8.07 -8.04 7.71
C ASP A 205 7.06 -8.54 6.65
N ALA A 206 6.37 -7.63 5.96
CA ALA A 206 5.40 -7.97 4.93
C ALA A 206 6.02 -8.69 3.71
N LEU A 207 7.25 -8.32 3.30
CA LEU A 207 7.98 -9.01 2.24
C LEU A 207 8.36 -10.44 2.66
N THR A 208 8.91 -10.62 3.87
CA THR A 208 9.29 -11.97 4.33
C THR A 208 8.09 -12.89 4.50
N GLU A 209 6.97 -12.40 5.03
CA GLU A 209 5.70 -13.14 5.08
C GLU A 209 5.26 -13.54 3.66
N LEU A 210 5.18 -12.58 2.73
CA LEU A 210 4.75 -12.81 1.35
C LEU A 210 5.65 -13.82 0.60
N PHE A 211 6.97 -13.69 0.70
CA PHE A 211 7.92 -14.63 0.08
C PHE A 211 7.79 -16.04 0.66
N LEU A 212 7.70 -16.18 1.98
CA LEU A 212 7.63 -17.47 2.65
C LEU A 212 6.27 -18.17 2.43
N THR A 213 5.16 -17.44 2.42
CA THR A 213 3.80 -17.99 2.33
C THR A 213 3.29 -18.23 0.90
N ARG A 214 3.64 -17.36 -0.07
CA ARG A 214 2.98 -17.34 -1.39
C ARG A 214 3.92 -17.35 -2.60
N LEU A 215 5.14 -16.83 -2.49
CA LEU A 215 6.00 -16.66 -3.68
C LEU A 215 7.04 -17.76 -3.88
N LEU A 216 7.72 -18.21 -2.82
CA LEU A 216 8.80 -19.20 -2.97
C LEU A 216 8.25 -20.64 -3.03
N PRO A 217 8.73 -21.51 -3.94
CA PRO A 217 8.37 -22.93 -3.94
C PRO A 217 8.79 -23.66 -2.64
N PRO A 218 8.03 -24.65 -2.14
CA PRO A 218 8.38 -25.37 -0.92
C PRO A 218 9.47 -26.45 -1.07
N HIS A 219 9.74 -26.92 -2.29
CA HIS A 219 10.57 -28.12 -2.54
C HIS A 219 11.67 -27.95 -3.60
N ARG A 220 11.91 -26.74 -4.11
CA ARG A 220 12.95 -26.43 -5.10
C ARG A 220 13.51 -25.03 -4.93
N GLN A 221 14.77 -24.82 -5.30
CA GLN A 221 15.37 -23.50 -5.42
C GLN A 221 14.97 -22.82 -6.74
N LEU A 222 14.87 -21.49 -6.75
CA LEU A 222 14.64 -20.65 -7.91
C LEU A 222 15.82 -20.76 -8.90
N VAL A 223 15.50 -20.93 -10.18
CA VAL A 223 16.42 -21.08 -11.31
C VAL A 223 16.57 -19.75 -12.03
N GLN A 224 17.81 -19.27 -12.16
CA GLN A 224 18.15 -18.09 -12.96
C GLN A 224 17.89 -18.36 -14.46
N PHE A 225 17.50 -17.35 -15.24
CA PHE A 225 17.09 -17.49 -16.64
C PHE A 225 18.12 -18.22 -17.52
N GLU A 226 19.41 -17.99 -17.27
CA GLU A 226 20.54 -18.66 -17.96
C GLU A 226 20.65 -20.15 -17.66
N ARG A 227 20.10 -20.61 -16.52
CA ARG A 227 20.07 -22.00 -16.08
C ARG A 227 18.73 -22.68 -16.33
N ALA A 228 17.70 -21.94 -16.76
CA ALA A 228 16.42 -22.51 -17.15
C ALA A 228 16.61 -23.37 -18.40
N ALA A 229 16.23 -24.64 -18.31
CA ALA A 229 16.27 -25.56 -19.44
C ALA A 229 15.01 -25.33 -20.29
N PHE A 230 15.20 -25.01 -21.57
CA PHE A 230 14.11 -24.75 -22.51
C PHE A 230 14.06 -25.83 -23.59
N SER A 231 12.88 -26.03 -24.17
CA SER A 231 12.72 -26.77 -25.42
C SER A 231 13.40 -26.05 -26.60
N THR A 232 13.50 -26.72 -27.76
CA THR A 232 14.09 -26.14 -28.97
C THR A 232 13.28 -24.99 -29.57
N LYS A 233 12.00 -24.87 -29.20
CA LYS A 233 11.09 -23.76 -29.51
C LYS A 233 10.26 -23.43 -28.26
N PRO A 234 10.77 -22.59 -27.34
CA PRO A 234 10.10 -22.34 -26.07
C PRO A 234 8.73 -21.68 -26.28
N THR A 235 7.75 -22.16 -25.53
CA THR A 235 6.38 -21.63 -25.51
C THR A 235 6.36 -20.29 -24.77
N GLU A 236 5.43 -19.38 -25.13
CA GLU A 236 5.28 -18.08 -24.44
C GLU A 236 5.14 -18.24 -22.91
N ARG A 237 4.40 -19.27 -22.45
CA ARG A 237 4.27 -19.61 -21.01
C ARG A 237 5.60 -20.03 -20.36
N GLU A 238 6.45 -20.79 -21.05
CA GLU A 238 7.76 -21.23 -20.54
C GLU A 238 8.71 -20.03 -20.40
N LEU A 239 8.70 -19.11 -21.39
CA LEU A 239 9.45 -17.86 -21.34
C LEU A 239 8.99 -16.96 -20.18
N LEU A 240 7.67 -16.81 -20.02
CA LEU A 240 7.07 -16.05 -18.93
C LEU A 240 7.40 -16.63 -17.55
N GLN A 241 7.26 -17.95 -17.36
CA GLN A 241 7.60 -18.64 -16.10
C GLN A 241 9.09 -18.47 -15.75
N ALA A 242 9.99 -18.66 -16.73
CA ALA A 242 11.43 -18.48 -16.51
C ALA A 242 11.84 -17.02 -16.24
N HIS A 243 11.18 -16.04 -16.88
CA HIS A 243 11.41 -14.62 -16.60
C HIS A 243 10.93 -14.22 -15.20
N TYR A 244 9.73 -14.67 -14.81
CA TYR A 244 9.20 -14.47 -13.47
C TYR A 244 10.13 -15.08 -12.40
N GLU A 245 10.65 -16.29 -12.62
CA GLU A 245 11.53 -16.97 -11.66
C GLU A 245 12.88 -16.26 -11.47
N ASP A 246 13.46 -15.75 -12.56
CA ASP A 246 14.69 -14.94 -12.55
C ASP A 246 14.49 -13.60 -11.81
N ALA A 247 13.39 -12.89 -12.11
CA ALA A 247 13.04 -11.64 -11.48
C ALA A 247 12.67 -11.79 -9.99
N LEU A 248 11.94 -12.86 -9.63
CA LEU A 248 11.63 -13.20 -8.24
C LEU A 248 12.90 -13.49 -7.44
N LYS A 249 13.88 -14.18 -8.05
CA LYS A 249 15.18 -14.45 -7.43
C LYS A 249 16.00 -13.17 -7.22
N ALA A 250 15.99 -12.25 -8.19
CA ALA A 250 16.62 -10.94 -8.05
C ALA A 250 15.96 -10.10 -6.93
N ALA A 251 14.64 -10.09 -6.84
CA ALA A 251 13.90 -9.42 -5.77
C ALA A 251 14.21 -10.01 -4.38
N TYR A 252 14.32 -11.33 -4.25
CA TYR A 252 14.70 -11.98 -3.00
C TYR A 252 16.16 -11.65 -2.60
N ALA A 253 17.08 -11.52 -3.56
CA ALA A 253 18.45 -11.06 -3.32
C ALA A 253 18.53 -9.59 -2.85
N GLN A 254 17.65 -8.73 -3.37
CA GLN A 254 17.52 -7.35 -2.89
C GLN A 254 16.99 -7.32 -1.44
N LEU A 255 15.92 -8.06 -1.13
CA LEU A 255 15.41 -8.21 0.24
C LEU A 255 16.50 -8.72 1.20
N ALA A 256 17.23 -9.78 0.84
CA ALA A 256 18.36 -10.29 1.60
C ALA A 256 19.41 -9.20 1.89
N THR A 257 19.75 -8.39 0.89
CA THR A 257 20.71 -7.28 1.02
C THR A 257 20.20 -6.18 1.97
N VAL A 258 18.90 -5.86 1.95
CA VAL A 258 18.28 -4.91 2.88
C VAL A 258 18.27 -5.46 4.31
N VAL A 259 17.92 -6.73 4.51
CA VAL A 259 17.91 -7.38 5.83
C VAL A 259 19.31 -7.47 6.41
N ILE A 260 20.32 -7.89 5.64
CA ILE A 260 21.71 -7.96 6.08
C ILE A 260 22.22 -6.58 6.49
N ARG A 261 21.95 -5.52 5.71
CA ARG A 261 22.25 -4.13 6.12
C ARG A 261 21.49 -3.71 7.39
N GLY A 262 20.28 -4.20 7.58
CA GLY A 262 19.44 -3.94 8.75
C GLY A 262 19.95 -4.57 10.06
N THR A 263 20.62 -5.72 10.01
CA THR A 263 21.25 -6.35 11.20
C THR A 263 22.38 -5.52 11.82
N SER A 264 22.89 -4.52 11.09
CA SER A 264 23.96 -3.61 11.52
C SER A 264 23.46 -2.19 11.83
N ASP A 265 22.15 -2.00 12.03
CA ASP A 265 21.60 -0.74 12.54
C ASP A 265 21.97 -0.56 14.04
N ASN A 266 22.09 0.69 14.51
CA ASN A 266 22.49 1.01 15.88
C ASN A 266 21.37 0.89 16.92
N VAL A 267 20.13 0.60 16.51
CA VAL A 267 18.99 0.36 17.41
C VAL A 267 18.79 -1.14 17.61
N LEU A 268 18.90 -1.61 18.86
CA LEU A 268 18.75 -3.03 19.24
C LEU A 268 17.41 -3.63 18.77
N HIS A 269 16.29 -2.91 18.87
CA HIS A 269 15.00 -3.41 18.37
C HIS A 269 15.03 -3.66 16.84
N THR A 270 15.72 -2.80 16.09
CA THR A 270 15.91 -2.96 14.65
C THR A 270 16.84 -4.13 14.34
N LYS A 271 17.97 -4.28 15.06
CA LYS A 271 18.85 -5.46 14.97
C LYS A 271 18.04 -6.75 15.18
N GLN A 272 17.35 -6.86 16.32
CA GLN A 272 16.60 -8.05 16.74
C GLN A 272 15.52 -8.45 15.72
N ARG A 273 14.75 -7.47 15.23
CA ARG A 273 13.68 -7.74 14.26
C ARG A 273 14.26 -8.18 12.90
N MET A 274 15.33 -7.55 12.44
CA MET A 274 16.06 -7.95 11.22
C MET A 274 16.70 -9.34 11.35
N LEU A 275 17.22 -9.70 12.53
CA LEU A 275 17.75 -11.04 12.82
C LEU A 275 16.62 -12.08 12.85
N SER A 276 15.46 -11.79 13.44
CA SER A 276 14.28 -12.65 13.36
C SER A 276 13.82 -12.88 11.92
N SER A 277 13.79 -11.83 11.09
CA SER A 277 13.49 -11.94 9.65
C SER A 277 14.54 -12.78 8.90
N LEU A 278 15.83 -12.59 9.19
CA LEU A 278 16.93 -13.38 8.61
C LEU A 278 16.84 -14.87 8.98
N CYS A 279 16.58 -15.16 10.25
CA CYS A 279 16.35 -16.53 10.74
C CYS A 279 15.08 -17.14 10.13
N GLY A 280 14.00 -16.37 9.96
CA GLY A 280 12.77 -16.82 9.31
C GLY A 280 12.96 -17.14 7.84
N MET A 281 13.71 -16.31 7.11
CA MET A 281 14.11 -16.55 5.72
C MET A 281 14.88 -17.87 5.59
N LEU A 282 15.93 -18.06 6.40
CA LEU A 282 16.75 -19.29 6.42
C LEU A 282 15.98 -20.54 6.85
N SER A 283 15.18 -20.45 7.91
CA SER A 283 14.44 -21.59 8.48
C SER A 283 13.26 -22.01 7.62
N GLY A 284 12.70 -21.08 6.84
CA GLY A 284 11.59 -21.35 5.94
C GLY A 284 12.03 -22.13 4.70
N LYS A 285 12.98 -21.58 3.93
CA LYS A 285 13.41 -22.14 2.63
C LYS A 285 14.90 -21.87 2.38
N PRO A 286 15.68 -22.86 1.90
CA PRO A 286 17.13 -22.75 1.68
C PRO A 286 17.46 -21.96 0.41
N GLU A 287 17.02 -20.71 0.35
CA GLU A 287 17.28 -19.77 -0.75
C GLU A 287 18.38 -18.79 -0.37
N LEU A 288 19.35 -18.60 -1.27
CA LEU A 288 20.52 -17.74 -1.07
C LEU A 288 21.32 -18.03 0.22
N GLU A 289 21.30 -19.27 0.73
CA GLU A 289 22.05 -19.70 1.92
C GLU A 289 23.52 -19.24 1.92
N ARG A 290 24.18 -19.27 0.75
CA ARG A 290 25.57 -18.82 0.57
C ARG A 290 25.81 -17.34 0.89
N MET A 291 24.76 -16.52 0.92
CA MET A 291 24.78 -15.11 1.35
C MET A 291 24.23 -14.96 2.78
N LEU A 292 23.14 -15.68 3.10
CA LEU A 292 22.41 -15.54 4.36
C LEU A 292 23.14 -16.21 5.55
N LEU A 293 23.70 -17.42 5.37
CA LEU A 293 24.38 -18.16 6.45
C LEU A 293 25.65 -17.46 6.95
N PRO A 294 26.58 -16.95 6.10
CA PRO A 294 27.74 -16.21 6.60
C PRO A 294 27.34 -14.93 7.33
N ALA A 295 26.28 -14.24 6.88
CA ALA A 295 25.77 -13.06 7.55
C ALA A 295 25.21 -13.40 8.95
N LEU A 296 24.43 -14.47 9.08
CA LEU A 296 23.91 -14.92 10.38
C LEU A 296 25.03 -15.41 11.31
N VAL A 297 25.95 -16.24 10.82
CA VAL A 297 27.08 -16.77 11.61
C VAL A 297 27.97 -15.64 12.13
N ASN A 298 28.26 -14.63 11.30
CA ASN A 298 29.02 -13.45 11.74
C ASN A 298 28.29 -12.70 12.86
N LYS A 299 26.95 -12.55 12.79
CA LYS A 299 26.15 -11.91 13.84
C LYS A 299 25.99 -12.74 15.11
N LEU A 300 26.07 -14.07 15.03
CA LEU A 300 26.12 -14.97 16.19
C LEU A 300 27.50 -15.00 16.86
N GLY A 301 28.55 -14.52 16.18
CA GLY A 301 29.89 -14.34 16.74
C GLY A 301 30.15 -12.95 17.34
N ASP A 302 29.28 -11.97 17.08
CA ASP A 302 29.31 -10.67 17.75
C ASP A 302 28.73 -10.79 19.19
N PRO A 303 29.32 -10.12 20.20
CA PRO A 303 28.87 -10.22 21.59
C PRO A 303 27.67 -9.31 21.97
N ASP A 304 26.90 -8.83 20.98
CA ASP A 304 26.13 -7.56 21.06
C ASP A 304 24.71 -7.57 20.42
#